data_AF-A0ABD7S6B1-F1
#
_entry.id   AF-A0ABD7S6B1-F1
#
_cell.length_a   1.000
_cell.length_b   1.000
_cell.length_c   1.000
_cell.angle_alpha   90.00
_cell.angle_beta   90.00
_cell.angle_gamma   90.00
#
_symmetry.space_group_name_H-M   'P 1'
#
loop_
_entity.id
_entity.type
_entity.pdbx_description
1 polymer ?
#
loop_
_entity_poly.entity_id
_entity_poly.type
_entity_poly.pdbx_seq_one_letter_code
_entity_poly.pdbx_strand_id
1 'polypeptide(L)'
;MQTENKCSSYIQLVFFDDVTGEVVNLGGAGFITEEEGEAAWANIPAFSGLSSFMADRMDADGDIVDDKVVSAETCERLMGKPIAQLIRKGRAKLSAELDALSAVHKAHVVCRTRA
;
A
#
# COMPACT_ATOMS: atom_id res chain seq x y z
N MET A 1 -21.77 2.00 -21.15
CA MET A 1 -21.27 2.80 -20.02
C MET A 1 -20.75 1.81 -19.00
N GLN A 2 -19.43 1.71 -18.82
CA GLN A 2 -18.85 0.94 -17.71
C GLN A 2 -18.95 1.86 -16.51
N THR A 3 -19.94 1.65 -15.64
CA THR A 3 -19.92 2.26 -14.31
C THR A 3 -18.84 1.53 -13.53
N GLU A 4 -17.60 2.00 -13.67
CA GLU A 4 -16.55 1.64 -12.74
C GLU A 4 -17.02 2.14 -11.38
N ASN A 5 -17.36 1.21 -10.48
CA ASN A 5 -17.67 1.58 -9.10
C ASN A 5 -16.37 2.12 -8.50
N LYS A 6 -16.17 3.45 -8.56
CA LYS A 6 -15.05 4.13 -7.91
C LYS A 6 -15.12 3.76 -6.42
N CYS A 7 -14.03 3.26 -5.87
CA CYS A 7 -13.98 3.04 -4.42
C CYS A 7 -14.01 4.41 -3.73
N SER A 8 -14.82 4.52 -2.69
CA SER A 8 -14.95 5.74 -1.89
C SER A 8 -13.82 5.88 -0.87
N SER A 9 -13.20 4.77 -0.47
CA SER A 9 -12.04 4.76 0.41
C SER A 9 -11.19 3.51 0.22
N TYR A 10 -9.97 3.54 0.75
CA TYR A 10 -9.04 2.42 0.75
C TYR A 10 -8.38 2.29 2.11
N ILE A 11 -7.99 1.06 2.45
CA ILE A 11 -7.09 0.78 3.57
C ILE A 11 -5.89 0.05 3.01
N GLN A 12 -4.70 0.61 3.23
CA GLN A 12 -3.43 0.05 2.80
C GLN A 12 -2.59 -0.35 4.01
N LEU A 13 -1.92 -1.48 3.93
CA LEU A 13 -0.95 -1.92 4.91
C LEU A 13 0.45 -1.66 4.37
N VAL A 14 1.25 -0.94 5.14
CA VAL A 14 2.62 -0.57 4.79
C VAL A 14 3.61 -1.12 5.83
N PHE A 15 4.79 -1.45 5.35
CA PHE A 15 5.93 -1.86 6.14
C PHE A 15 7.09 -0.89 5.89
N PHE A 16 7.60 -0.28 6.95
CA PHE A 16 8.81 0.52 6.92
C PHE A 16 10.01 -0.41 7.10
N ASP A 17 10.80 -0.54 6.04
CA ASP A 17 11.99 -1.37 6.06
C ASP A 17 13.18 -0.56 6.57
N ASP A 18 13.45 -0.62 7.88
CA ASP A 18 14.56 0.11 8.51
C ASP A 18 15.95 -0.29 7.96
N VAL A 19 16.06 -1.45 7.29
CA VAL A 19 17.32 -1.92 6.71
C VAL A 19 17.62 -1.23 5.38
N THR A 20 16.60 -1.03 4.53
CA THR A 20 16.76 -0.39 3.22
C THR A 20 16.33 1.07 3.19
N GLY A 21 15.61 1.53 4.22
CA GLY A 21 14.97 2.85 4.26
C GLY A 21 13.75 2.95 3.33
N GLU A 22 13.18 1.83 2.89
CA GLU A 22 12.09 1.80 1.92
C GLU A 22 10.72 1.62 2.60
N VAL A 23 9.67 2.16 1.97
CA VAL A 23 8.29 1.89 2.35
C VAL A 23 7.73 0.83 1.42
N VAL A 24 7.33 -0.31 1.98
CA VAL A 24 6.87 -1.48 1.24
C VAL A 24 5.37 -1.64 1.44
N ASN A 25 4.61 -1.54 0.35
CA ASN A 25 3.18 -1.84 0.36
C ASN A 25 2.96 -3.36 0.47
N LEU A 26 2.32 -3.80 1.56
CA LEU A 26 2.03 -5.21 1.83
C LEU A 26 0.72 -5.68 1.19
N GLY A 27 -0.16 -4.74 0.86
CA GLY A 27 -1.50 -4.97 0.32
C GLY A 27 -2.53 -4.05 0.96
N GLY A 28 -3.80 -4.28 0.65
CA GLY A 28 -4.90 -3.46 1.13
C GLY A 28 -6.22 -3.86 0.50
N ALA A 29 -7.26 -3.12 0.84
CA ALA A 29 -8.61 -3.29 0.28
C ALA A 29 -9.20 -1.92 -0.08
N GLY A 30 -9.97 -1.87 -1.16
CA GLY A 30 -10.82 -0.73 -1.53
C GLY A 30 -12.27 -1.02 -1.18
N PHE A 31 -12.99 0.03 -0.77
CA PHE A 31 -14.38 -0.06 -0.32
C PHE A 31 -15.25 0.81 -1.21
N ILE A 32 -16.40 0.29 -1.62
CA ILE A 32 -17.31 1.01 -2.52
C ILE A 32 -18.10 2.07 -1.74
N THR A 33 -18.53 1.76 -0.52
CA THR A 33 -19.23 2.71 0.34
C THR A 33 -18.34 3.21 1.47
N GLU A 34 -18.61 4.41 1.96
CA GLU A 34 -17.91 4.97 3.11
C GLU A 34 -18.18 4.15 4.37
N GLU A 35 -19.41 3.65 4.55
CA GLU A 35 -19.76 2.87 5.74
C GLU A 35 -18.98 1.55 5.83
N GLU A 36 -18.75 0.88 4.70
CA GLU A 36 -17.91 -0.33 4.64
C GLU A 36 -16.46 -0.02 4.99
N GLY A 37 -15.92 1.08 4.47
CA GLY A 37 -14.57 1.54 4.77
C GLY A 37 -14.38 1.94 6.23
N GLU A 38 -15.33 2.68 6.79
CA GLU A 38 -15.36 3.05 8.22
C GLU A 38 -15.46 1.82 9.12
N ALA A 39 -16.35 0.88 8.80
CA ALA A 39 -16.49 -0.35 9.56
C ALA A 39 -15.23 -1.21 9.50
N ALA A 40 -14.59 -1.32 8.33
CA ALA A 40 -13.32 -2.02 8.20
C ALA A 40 -12.20 -1.32 9.00
N TRP A 41 -12.12 0.01 8.94
CA TRP A 41 -11.14 0.80 9.67
C TRP A 41 -11.30 0.68 11.19
N ALA A 42 -12.53 0.73 11.69
CA ALA A 42 -12.84 0.55 13.11
C ALA A 42 -12.44 -0.83 13.63
N ASN A 43 -12.48 -1.86 12.78
CA ASN A 43 -12.08 -3.23 13.13
C ASN A 43 -10.57 -3.46 13.18
N ILE A 44 -9.76 -2.50 12.72
CA ILE A 44 -8.30 -2.58 12.79
C ILE A 44 -7.86 -2.04 14.16
N PRO A 45 -7.33 -2.91 15.05
CA PRO A 45 -6.85 -2.47 16.34
C PRO A 45 -5.55 -1.69 16.19
N ALA A 46 -5.47 -0.53 16.82
CA ALA A 46 -4.21 0.18 16.98
C ALA A 46 -3.30 -0.60 17.93
N PHE A 47 -2.04 -0.74 17.55
CA PHE A 47 -1.00 -1.35 18.37
C PHE A 47 -0.29 -0.26 19.18
N SER A 48 -0.20 -0.43 20.50
CA SER A 48 0.39 0.56 21.40
C SER A 48 1.91 0.43 21.57
N GLY A 49 2.53 -0.59 20.97
CA GLY A 49 3.96 -0.82 21.00
C GLY A 49 4.70 -0.23 19.79
N LEU A 50 6.02 -0.41 19.78
CA LEU A 50 6.84 -0.10 18.61
C LEU A 50 6.63 -1.16 17.54
N SER A 51 6.33 -0.72 16.32
CA SER A 51 6.13 -1.57 15.17
C SER A 51 6.52 -0.80 13.91
N SER A 52 7.12 -1.51 12.95
CA SER A 52 7.43 -0.96 11.63
C SER A 52 6.26 -1.15 10.64
N PHE A 53 5.06 -1.49 11.12
CA PHE A 53 3.87 -1.68 10.29
C PHE A 53 2.82 -0.62 10.59
N MET A 54 2.24 -0.06 9.54
CA MET A 54 1.11 0.87 9.63
C MET A 54 -0.03 0.42 8.72
N ALA A 55 -1.24 0.78 9.12
CA ALA A 55 -2.41 0.78 8.27
C ALA A 55 -2.74 2.23 7.95
N ASP A 56 -2.76 2.57 6.66
CA ASP A 56 -3.10 3.89 6.16
C ASP A 56 -4.52 3.83 5.61
N ARG A 57 -5.38 4.70 6.12
CA ARG A 57 -6.71 4.92 5.55
C ARG A 57 -6.61 6.06 4.54
N MET A 58 -7.08 5.79 3.33
CA MET A 58 -7.04 6.74 2.23
C MET A 58 -8.45 7.04 1.72
N ASP A 59 -8.64 8.24 1.20
CA ASP A 59 -9.86 8.65 0.50
C ASP A 59 -9.90 8.15 -0.96
N ALA A 60 -10.93 8.57 -1.70
CA ALA A 60 -11.15 8.18 -3.09
C ALA A 60 -10.08 8.70 -4.06
N ASP A 61 -9.30 9.71 -3.67
CA ASP A 61 -8.24 10.32 -4.48
C ASP A 61 -6.86 9.76 -4.12
N GLY A 62 -6.80 8.92 -3.08
CA GLY A 62 -5.59 8.23 -2.65
C GLY A 62 -4.80 9.01 -1.60
N ASP A 63 -5.37 10.07 -1.04
CA ASP A 63 -4.75 10.83 0.03
C ASP A 63 -4.98 10.14 1.38
N ILE A 64 -3.93 10.08 2.21
CA ILE A 64 -4.01 9.51 3.55
C ILE A 64 -4.81 10.47 4.43
N VAL A 65 -5.92 9.99 4.97
CA VAL A 65 -6.81 10.75 5.86
C VAL A 65 -6.66 10.36 7.33
N ASP A 66 -6.20 9.14 7.61
CA ASP A 66 -5.96 8.63 8.96
C ASP A 66 -4.94 7.47 8.91
N ASP A 67 -4.22 7.23 10.01
CA ASP A 67 -3.24 6.16 10.11
C ASP A 67 -3.26 5.46 11.48
N LYS A 68 -2.84 4.20 11.50
CA LYS A 68 -2.71 3.40 12.73
C LYS A 68 -1.44 2.57 12.68
N VAL A 69 -0.67 2.61 13.75
CA VAL A 69 0.37 1.60 14.02
C VAL A 69 -0.33 0.26 14.24
N VAL A 70 0.14 -0.79 13.55
CA VAL A 70 -0.42 -2.15 13.66
C VAL A 70 0.69 -3.16 13.92
N SER A 71 0.34 -4.33 14.48
CA SER A 71 1.30 -5.42 14.65
C SER A 71 1.40 -6.29 13.39
N ALA A 72 2.48 -7.08 13.29
CA ALA A 72 2.62 -8.09 12.25
C ALA A 72 1.44 -9.07 12.25
N GLU A 73 0.99 -9.54 13.43
CA GLU A 73 -0.15 -10.47 13.50
C GLU A 73 -1.44 -9.85 12.98
N THR A 74 -1.62 -8.53 13.15
CA THR A 74 -2.77 -7.81 12.59
C THR A 74 -2.72 -7.80 11.06
N CYS A 75 -1.56 -7.50 10.48
CA CYS A 75 -1.36 -7.58 9.03
C CYS A 75 -1.63 -9.00 8.49
N GLU A 76 -1.13 -10.03 9.17
CA GLU A 76 -1.33 -11.43 8.77
C GLU A 76 -2.81 -11.84 8.81
N ARG A 77 -3.52 -11.42 9.85
CA ARG A 77 -4.96 -11.68 10.01
C ARG A 77 -5.79 -10.97 8.94
N LEU A 78 -5.48 -9.72 8.63
CA LEU A 78 -6.20 -8.95 7.60
C LEU A 78 -5.96 -9.52 6.19
N MET A 79 -4.72 -9.93 5.90
CA MET A 79 -4.33 -10.40 4.56
C MET A 79 -4.46 -11.91 4.36
N GLY A 80 -4.65 -12.68 5.44
CA GLY A 80 -4.71 -14.14 5.43
C GLY A 80 -3.40 -14.82 4.98
N LYS A 81 -2.24 -14.13 5.14
CA LYS A 81 -0.94 -14.60 4.66
C LYS A 81 0.18 -14.26 5.65
N PRO A 82 1.23 -15.08 5.76
CA PRO A 82 2.37 -14.78 6.62
C PRO A 82 3.08 -13.47 6.25
N ILE A 83 3.55 -12.73 7.24
CA ILE A 83 4.13 -11.39 7.06
C ILE A 83 5.39 -11.44 6.19
N ALA A 84 6.21 -12.48 6.36
CA ALA A 84 7.40 -12.69 5.53
C ALA A 84 7.05 -12.84 4.03
N GLN A 85 5.90 -13.45 3.72
CA GLN A 85 5.44 -13.58 2.33
C GLN A 85 4.95 -12.23 1.80
N LEU A 86 4.25 -11.43 2.62
CA LEU A 86 3.76 -10.11 2.26
C LEU A 86 4.93 -9.15 1.98
N ILE A 87 5.92 -9.08 2.87
CA ILE A 87 7.12 -8.25 2.70
C ILE A 87 7.87 -8.64 1.43
N ARG A 88 8.09 -9.94 1.21
CA ARG A 88 8.77 -10.42 -0.01
C ARG A 88 8.04 -9.99 -1.28
N LYS A 89 6.72 -10.08 -1.30
CA LYS A 89 5.90 -9.66 -2.46
C LYS A 89 5.91 -8.15 -2.64
N GLY A 90 5.78 -7.40 -1.56
CA GLY A 90 5.83 -5.94 -1.58
C GLY A 90 7.16 -5.43 -2.12
N ARG A 91 8.30 -5.97 -1.63
CA ARG A 91 9.64 -5.62 -2.12
C ARG A 91 9.81 -5.96 -3.61
N ALA A 92 9.34 -7.14 -4.04
CA ALA A 92 9.39 -7.51 -5.46
C ALA A 92 8.56 -6.58 -6.34
N LYS A 93 7.38 -6.16 -5.86
CA LYS A 93 6.52 -5.19 -6.56
C LYS A 93 7.20 -3.82 -6.66
N LEU A 94 7.73 -3.31 -5.54
CA LEU A 94 8.45 -2.03 -5.49
C LEU A 94 9.65 -2.02 -6.46
N SER A 95 10.46 -3.09 -6.45
CA SER A 95 11.57 -3.25 -7.39
C SER A 95 11.10 -3.18 -8.85
N ALA A 96 10.02 -3.87 -9.19
CA ALA A 96 9.48 -3.87 -10.55
C ALA A 96 8.94 -2.49 -10.98
N GLU A 97 8.34 -1.74 -10.07
CA GLU A 97 7.85 -0.38 -10.31
C GLU A 97 9.00 0.60 -10.54
N LEU A 98 10.07 0.51 -9.72
CA LEU A 98 11.29 1.30 -9.90
C LEU A 98 11.99 0.97 -11.22
N ASP A 99 12.08 -0.31 -11.57
CA ASP A 99 12.65 -0.74 -12.84
C ASP A 99 11.86 -0.18 -14.02
N ALA A 100 10.53 -0.25 -13.96
CA ALA A 100 9.64 0.31 -14.99
C ALA A 100 9.80 1.83 -15.14
N LEU A 101 9.86 2.57 -14.02
CA LEU A 101 10.12 4.02 -14.03
C LEU A 101 11.49 4.35 -14.63
N SER A 102 12.52 3.59 -14.27
CA SER A 102 13.87 3.78 -14.81
C SER A 102 13.92 3.52 -16.33
N ALA A 103 13.14 2.56 -16.82
CA ALA A 103 13.03 2.25 -18.24
C ALA A 103 12.30 3.37 -19.02
N VAL A 104 11.24 3.94 -18.46
CA VAL A 104 10.54 5.10 -19.05
C VAL A 104 11.45 6.32 -19.09
N HIS A 105 12.22 6.57 -18.03
CA HIS A 105 13.17 7.68 -17.99
C HIS A 105 14.27 7.51 -19.05
N LYS A 106 14.80 6.29 -19.22
CA LYS A 106 15.76 5.97 -20.29
C LYS A 106 15.15 6.12 -21.68
N ALA A 107 13.91 5.70 -21.89
CA ALA A 107 13.21 5.84 -23.17
C ALA A 107 13.01 7.30 -23.59
N HIS A 108 12.66 8.19 -22.64
CA HIS A 108 12.51 9.62 -22.91
C HIS A 108 13.86 10.30 -23.23
N VAL A 109 14.95 9.89 -22.58
CA VAL A 109 16.30 10.41 -22.88
C VAL A 109 16.82 9.94 -24.25
N VAL A 110 16.57 8.68 -24.62
CA VAL A 110 16.98 8.11 -25.92
C VAL A 110 16.20 8.73 -27.09
N CYS A 111 14.92 9.07 -26.93
CA CYS A 111 14.15 9.77 -27.97
C CYS A 111 14.62 11.21 -28.23
N ARG A 112 15.31 11.86 -27.28
CA ARG A 112 15.85 13.22 -27.46
C ARG A 112 17.26 13.28 -28.06
N THR A 113 17.93 12.14 -28.25
CA THR A 113 19.31 12.07 -28.79
C THR A 113 19.40 11.62 -30.25
N ARG A 114 18.25 11.50 -30.94
CA ARG A 114 18.21 11.40 -32.40
C ARG A 114 17.64 12.69 -32.98
N ALA A 115 18.51 13.67 -33.16
CA ALA A 115 18.36 14.78 -34.10
C ALA A 115 19.57 14.78 -35.03
#